data_AF-A0A8X6WB43-F1
#
_entry.id   AF-A0A8X6WB43-F1
#
_cell.length_a   1.000
_cell.length_b   1.000
_cell.length_c   1.000
_cell.angle_alpha   90.00
_cell.angle_beta   90.00
_cell.angle_gamma   90.00
#
_symmetry.space_group_name_H-M   'P 1'
#
loop_
_entity.id
_entity.type
_entity.pdbx_description
1 polymer ?
#
loop_
_entity_poly.entity_id
_entity_poly.type
_entity_poly.pdbx_seq_one_letter_code
_entity_poly.pdbx_strand_id
1 'polypeptide(L)'
;MRTGIYFAVTAKRNRRSTASDLSRQLSSATGMTVSRQTVYRRLGHTGLYARRPVRCVPLTATVSRLQLTWSREHALWTPQQWSCVMFSPTSPGLVCSLILAGL
;
A
#
# COMPACT_ATOMS: atom_id res chain seq x y z
N MET A 1 -18.65 7.02 23.59
CA MET A 1 -17.54 6.93 22.60
C MET A 1 -18.07 6.43 21.26
N ARG A 2 -17.91 7.20 20.18
CA ARG A 2 -18.47 6.86 18.85
C ARG A 2 -17.55 5.85 18.15
N THR A 3 -17.69 4.57 18.48
CA THR A 3 -16.94 3.42 17.96
C THR A 3 -16.74 3.39 16.43
N GLY A 4 -17.62 4.05 15.66
CA GLY A 4 -17.45 4.19 14.21
C GLY A 4 -16.22 5.00 13.81
N ILE A 5 -15.87 6.04 14.57
CA ILE A 5 -14.69 6.88 14.27
C ILE A 5 -13.40 6.13 14.60
N TYR A 6 -13.41 5.35 15.70
CA TYR A 6 -12.29 4.47 16.04
C TYR A 6 -12.01 3.47 14.91
N PHE A 7 -13.03 2.77 14.41
CA PHE A 7 -12.85 1.83 13.32
C PHE A 7 -12.33 2.50 12.05
N ALA A 8 -12.83 3.68 11.71
CA ALA A 8 -12.36 4.39 10.52
C ALA A 8 -10.89 4.81 10.63
N VAL A 9 -10.46 5.33 11.80
CA VAL A 9 -9.07 5.74 12.02
C VAL A 9 -8.13 4.53 12.00
N THR A 10 -8.51 3.46 12.71
CA THR A 10 -7.67 2.25 12.81
C THR A 10 -7.58 1.52 11.47
N ALA A 11 -8.67 1.42 10.71
CA ALA A 11 -8.67 0.85 9.36
C ALA A 11 -7.86 1.67 8.36
N LYS A 12 -7.89 3.01 8.46
CA LYS A 12 -7.08 3.89 7.61
C LYS A 12 -5.58 3.78 7.93
N ARG A 13 -5.21 3.65 9.21
CA ARG A 13 -3.82 3.44 9.64
C ARG A 13 -3.27 2.09 9.18
N ASN A 14 -4.07 1.04 9.23
CA ASN A 14 -3.67 -0.32 8.87
C ASN A 14 -4.53 -0.88 7.74
N ARG A 15 -4.16 -0.57 6.48
CA ARG A 15 -4.91 -0.99 5.27
C ARG A 15 -5.12 -2.50 5.13
N ARG A 16 -4.35 -3.33 5.83
CA ARG A 16 -4.42 -4.79 5.79
C ARG A 16 -5.22 -5.41 6.96
N SER A 17 -5.66 -4.60 7.93
CA SER A 17 -6.39 -5.12 9.10
C SER A 17 -7.78 -5.63 8.70
N THR A 18 -8.12 -6.83 9.18
CA THR A 18 -9.45 -7.41 8.94
C THR A 18 -10.46 -6.91 9.96
N ALA A 19 -11.76 -7.08 9.67
CA ALA A 19 -12.83 -6.74 10.61
C ALA A 19 -12.73 -7.50 11.95
N SER A 20 -12.17 -8.72 11.94
CA SER A 20 -11.90 -9.50 13.15
C SER A 20 -10.76 -8.91 13.97
N ASP A 21 -9.68 -8.45 13.31
CA ASP A 21 -8.57 -7.79 14.00
C ASP A 21 -9.01 -6.47 14.62
N LEU A 22 -9.84 -5.69 13.91
CA LEU A 22 -10.42 -4.45 14.43
C LEU A 22 -11.34 -4.70 15.63
N SER A 23 -12.13 -5.79 15.60
CA SER A 23 -12.96 -6.20 16.72
C SER A 23 -12.11 -6.59 17.95
N ARG A 24 -11.05 -7.38 17.73
CA ARG A 24 -10.11 -7.78 18.79
C ARG A 24 -9.42 -6.56 19.41
N GLN A 25 -8.92 -5.64 18.59
CA GLN A 25 -8.27 -4.41 19.05
C GLN A 25 -9.21 -3.53 19.88
N LEU A 26 -10.47 -3.35 19.44
CA LEU A 26 -11.45 -2.59 20.22
C LEU A 26 -11.81 -3.30 21.53
N SER A 27 -11.93 -4.63 21.50
CA SER A 27 -12.21 -5.43 22.70
C SER A 27 -11.07 -5.29 23.71
N SER A 28 -9.81 -5.34 23.28
CA SER A 28 -8.65 -5.12 24.14
C SER A 28 -8.55 -3.69 24.66
N ALA A 29 -8.92 -2.68 23.86
CA ALA A 29 -8.77 -1.27 24.22
C ALA A 29 -9.91 -0.72 25.09
N THR A 30 -11.12 -1.28 24.97
CA THR A 30 -12.33 -0.70 25.58
C THR A 30 -13.16 -1.74 26.34
N GLY A 31 -12.80 -3.03 26.29
CA GLY A 31 -13.57 -4.12 26.90
C GLY A 31 -14.87 -4.45 26.18
N MET A 32 -15.18 -3.76 25.07
CA MET A 32 -16.41 -3.93 24.31
C MET A 32 -16.20 -4.87 23.14
N THR A 33 -16.87 -6.01 23.16
CA THR A 33 -16.89 -6.95 22.04
C THR A 33 -17.87 -6.47 20.98
N VAL A 34 -17.40 -6.37 19.74
CA VAL A 34 -18.23 -5.95 18.61
C VAL A 34 -18.18 -7.03 17.54
N SER A 35 -19.34 -7.57 17.17
CA SER A 35 -19.43 -8.56 16.10
C SER A 35 -18.90 -8.01 14.77
N ARG A 36 -18.30 -8.90 13.96
CA ARG A 36 -17.81 -8.60 12.61
C ARG A 36 -18.86 -7.90 11.74
N GLN A 37 -20.13 -8.30 11.85
CA GLN A 37 -21.22 -7.68 11.10
C GLN A 37 -21.41 -6.20 11.46
N THR A 38 -21.29 -5.87 12.74
CA THR A 38 -21.40 -4.49 13.21
C THR A 38 -20.20 -3.65 12.76
N VAL A 39 -19.00 -4.24 12.72
CA VAL A 39 -17.81 -3.58 12.15
C VAL A 39 -18.03 -3.25 10.67
N TYR A 40 -18.54 -4.19 9.87
CA TYR A 40 -18.82 -3.95 8.45
C TYR A 40 -19.85 -2.85 8.24
N ARG A 41 -20.98 -2.88 8.96
CA ARG A 41 -22.02 -1.84 8.86
C ARG A 41 -21.46 -0.45 9.21
N ARG A 42 -20.62 -0.37 10.25
CA ARG A 42 -19.99 0.89 10.68
C ARG A 42 -18.97 1.41 9.68
N LEU A 43 -18.13 0.52 9.13
CA LEU A 43 -17.17 0.90 8.08
C LEU A 43 -17.89 1.36 6.81
N GLY A 44 -18.95 0.67 6.39
CA GLY A 44 -19.78 1.06 5.25
C GLY A 44 -20.47 2.42 5.45
N HIS A 45 -20.99 2.70 6.64
CA HIS A 45 -21.55 4.02 6.96
C HIS A 45 -20.49 5.14 6.87
N THR A 46 -19.21 4.82 7.12
CA THR A 46 -18.09 5.76 6.93
C THR A 46 -17.53 5.77 5.51
N GLY A 47 -18.10 5.01 4.58
CA GLY A 47 -17.64 4.90 3.19
C GLY A 47 -16.36 4.08 3.00
N LEU A 48 -15.97 3.26 3.98
CA LEU A 48 -14.78 2.42 3.90
C LEU A 48 -15.14 1.01 3.46
N TYR A 49 -14.55 0.58 2.34
CA TYR A 49 -14.70 -0.75 1.76
C TYR A 49 -13.35 -1.40 1.53
N ALA A 50 -13.30 -2.72 1.69
CA ALA A 50 -12.12 -3.49 1.33
C ALA A 50 -11.92 -3.46 -0.19
N ARG A 51 -10.69 -3.22 -0.64
CA ARG A 51 -10.29 -3.34 -2.04
C ARG A 51 -9.40 -4.56 -2.23
N ARG A 52 -9.53 -5.23 -3.37
CA ARG A 52 -8.58 -6.28 -3.77
C ARG A 52 -7.23 -5.62 -4.07
N PRO A 53 -6.12 -6.06 -3.44
CA PRO A 53 -4.82 -5.56 -3.82
C PRO A 53 -4.56 -5.92 -5.29
N VAL A 54 -4.03 -4.97 -6.06
CA VAL A 54 -3.51 -5.25 -7.40
C VAL A 54 -2.44 -6.33 -7.24
N ARG A 55 -2.42 -7.32 -8.14
CA ARG A 55 -1.38 -8.35 -8.15
C ARG A 55 -0.05 -7.69 -8.53
N CYS A 56 0.68 -7.21 -7.54
CA CYS A 56 2.07 -6.82 -7.71
C CYS A 56 2.94 -8.07 -7.59
N VAL A 57 3.87 -8.26 -8.53
CA VAL A 57 4.94 -9.26 -8.36
C VAL A 57 5.68 -8.89 -7.07
N PRO A 58 5.79 -9.80 -6.08
CA PRO A 58 6.47 -9.49 -4.84
C PRO A 58 7.94 -9.18 -5.13
N LEU A 59 8.29 -7.90 -5.05
CA LEU A 59 9.68 -7.47 -5.12
C LEU A 59 10.37 -7.92 -3.83
N THR A 60 11.50 -8.61 -3.97
CA THR A 60 12.38 -8.89 -2.83
C THR A 60 12.84 -7.57 -2.21
N ALA A 61 12.97 -7.50 -0.89
CA ALA A 61 13.35 -6.27 -0.18
C ALA A 61 14.65 -5.62 -0.71
N THR A 62 15.59 -6.43 -1.21
CA THR A 62 16.81 -5.98 -1.87
C THR A 62 16.52 -5.25 -3.18
N VAL A 63 15.64 -5.80 -4.02
CA VAL A 63 15.22 -5.18 -5.29
C VAL A 63 14.51 -3.86 -5.02
N SER A 64 13.63 -3.79 -4.02
CA SER A 64 12.96 -2.54 -3.64
C SER A 64 13.94 -1.45 -3.18
N ARG A 65 14.98 -1.82 -2.41
CA ARG A 65 16.00 -0.86 -1.98
C ARG A 65 16.82 -0.32 -3.15
N LEU A 66 17.26 -1.21 -4.04
CA LEU A 66 18.01 -0.84 -5.24
C LEU A 66 17.20 0.08 -6.16
N GLN A 67 15.92 -0.23 -6.37
CA GLN A 67 15.03 0.61 -7.16
C GLN A 67 14.85 1.99 -6.52
N LEU A 68 14.73 2.06 -5.19
CA LEU A 68 14.58 3.33 -4.48
C LEU A 68 15.87 4.18 -4.54
N THR A 69 17.04 3.58 -4.35
CA THR A 69 18.32 4.31 -4.45
C THR A 69 18.53 4.82 -5.85
N TRP A 70 18.32 3.98 -6.87
CA TRP A 70 18.42 4.38 -8.26
C TRP A 70 17.46 5.53 -8.60
N SER A 71 16.18 5.40 -8.22
CA SER A 71 15.19 6.46 -8.45
C SER A 71 15.56 7.78 -7.78
N ARG A 72 16.17 7.74 -6.58
CA ARG A 72 16.63 8.94 -5.87
C ARG A 72 17.81 9.61 -6.56
N GLU A 73 18.80 8.82 -6.99
CA GLU A 73 19.97 9.31 -7.73
C GLU A 73 19.57 9.95 -9.07
N HIS A 74 18.50 9.46 -9.67
CA HIS A 74 18.06 9.84 -11.02
C HIS A 74 16.86 10.80 -11.00
N ALA A 75 16.41 11.26 -9.82
CA ALA A 75 15.23 12.11 -9.67
C ALA A 75 15.36 13.49 -10.34
N LEU A 76 16.58 14.00 -10.45
CA LEU A 76 16.89 15.33 -10.99
C LEU A 76 17.45 15.29 -12.42
N TRP A 77 17.32 14.14 -13.09
CA TRP A 77 17.85 13.99 -14.43
C TRP A 77 17.13 14.87 -15.45
N THR A 78 17.92 15.47 -16.33
CA THR A 78 17.42 16.26 -17.45
C THR A 78 16.82 15.35 -18.52
N PRO A 79 15.88 15.82 -19.35
CA PRO A 79 15.31 15.04 -20.46
C PRO A 79 16.36 14.44 -21.39
N GLN A 80 17.50 15.13 -21.56
CA GLN A 80 18.62 14.66 -22.37
C GLN A 80 19.37 13.50 -21.68
N GLN A 81 19.46 13.48 -20.35
CA GLN A 81 20.00 12.33 -19.61
C GLN A 81 19.06 11.12 -19.65
N TRP A 82 17.75 11.34 -19.60
CA TRP A 82 16.75 10.29 -19.79
C TRP A 82 16.85 9.62 -21.17
N SER A 83 17.20 10.38 -22.22
CA SER A 83 17.41 9.82 -23.56
C SER A 83 18.55 8.80 -23.63
N CYS A 84 19.55 8.88 -22.75
CA CYS A 84 20.69 7.96 -22.71
C CYS A 84 20.40 6.65 -21.94
N VAL A 85 19.36 6.61 -21.09
CA VAL A 85 18.97 5.39 -20.34
C VAL A 85 18.04 4.48 -21.13
N MET A 86 17.50 4.96 -22.25
CA MET A 86 16.67 4.14 -23.11
C MET A 86 17.48 3.03 -23.80
N PHE A 87 17.26 1.80 -23.33
CA PHE A 87 17.55 0.53 -24.02
C PHE A 87 19.02 0.24 -24.35
N SER A 88 19.79 -0.19 -23.35
CA SER A 88 20.95 -1.05 -23.62
C SER A 88 20.44 -2.49 -23.87
N PRO A 89 20.61 -3.09 -25.07
CA PRO A 89 20.11 -4.42 -25.40
C PRO A 89 20.74 -5.53 -24.55
N THR A 90 21.81 -5.20 -23.83
CA THR A 90 22.57 -6.06 -22.93
C THR A 90 21.93 -6.25 -21.55
N SER A 91 20.85 -5.54 -21.20
CA SER A 91 20.13 -5.73 -19.93
C SER A 91 18.60 -5.56 -20.07
N PRO A 92 17.90 -6.56 -20.63
CA PRO A 92 16.47 -6.44 -20.95
C PRO A 92 15.51 -6.50 -19.73
N GLY A 93 15.98 -6.79 -18.52
CA GLY A 93 15.08 -7.11 -17.39
C GLY A 93 14.77 -5.98 -16.40
N LEU A 94 15.75 -5.16 -16.05
CA LEU A 94 15.62 -4.24 -14.91
C LEU A 94 15.14 -2.85 -15.31
N VAL A 95 15.55 -2.37 -16.48
CA VAL A 95 15.26 -1.00 -16.93
C VAL A 95 13.83 -0.87 -17.46
N CYS A 96 13.32 -1.90 -18.14
CA CYS A 96 11.99 -1.90 -18.74
C CYS A 96 10.86 -1.93 -17.67
N SER A 97 11.13 -2.55 -16.53
CA SER A 97 10.20 -2.55 -15.39
C SER A 97 10.08 -1.18 -14.70
N LEU A 98 11.07 -0.29 -14.86
CA LEU A 98 11.07 1.04 -14.24
C LEU A 98 10.17 2.03 -15.00
N ILE A 99 10.02 1.86 -16.31
CA ILE A 99 9.12 2.70 -17.13
C ILE A 99 7.67 2.21 -17.02
N LEU A 100 7.45 0.88 -16.98
CA LEU A 100 6.11 0.29 -16.86
C LEU A 100 5.49 0.43 -15.45
N ALA A 101 6.29 0.75 -14.44
CA ALA A 101 5.82 1.01 -13.07
C ALA A 101 5.27 2.44 -12.85
N GLY A 102 5.17 3.25 -13.91
CA GLY A 102 4.39 4.48 -13.91
C GLY A 102 4.96 5.61 -13.07
N LEU A 103 5.96 6.30 -13.65
CA LEU A 103 5.90 7.77 -13.68
C LEU A 103 4.90 8.18 -14.78
#